data_AF-A0A7S2DGV1-F1
#
_entry.id   AF-A0A7S2DGV1-F1
#
_cell.length_a   1.000
_cell.length_b   1.000
_cell.length_c   1.000
_cell.angle_alpha   90.00
_cell.angle_beta   90.00
_cell.angle_gamma   90.00
#
_symmetry.space_group_name_H-M   'P 1'
#
loop_
_entity.id
_entity.type
_entity.pdbx_description
1 polymer ?
#
loop_
_entity_poly.entity_id
_entity_poly.type
_entity_poly.pdbx_seq_one_letter_code
_entity_poly.pdbx_strand_id
1 'polypeptide(L)'
;RAKCLGCKAVLGAASERGVALCASCRCGGRAREVVLAQAHGLRDLEEEATELFSQCVRCEGPGAGDLHAACVNADCPVLFRRLQVAQKLAVAEDLLQKLSLDW
;
A
#
# COMPACT_ATOMS: atom_id res chain seq x y z
N ARG A 1 -12.29 14.82 1.23
CA ARG A 1 -13.57 14.07 1.38
C ARG A 1 -13.23 12.59 1.44
N ALA A 2 -13.52 11.91 2.55
CA ALA A 2 -13.31 10.47 2.67
C ALA A 2 -14.44 9.70 1.98
N LYS A 3 -14.14 8.54 1.39
CA LYS A 3 -15.12 7.64 0.78
C LYS A 3 -15.04 6.28 1.48
N CYS A 4 -16.18 5.64 1.68
CA CYS A 4 -16.23 4.29 2.21
C CYS A 4 -15.56 3.31 1.23
N LEU A 5 -14.67 2.46 1.72
CA LEU A 5 -13.98 1.49 0.86
C LEU A 5 -14.90 0.37 0.35
N GLY A 6 -15.94 0.01 1.10
CA GLY A 6 -16.88 -1.05 0.70
C GLY A 6 -17.94 -0.60 -0.31
N CYS A 7 -18.58 0.54 -0.08
CA CYS A 7 -19.70 1.02 -0.93
C CYS A 7 -19.40 2.28 -1.73
N LYS A 8 -18.18 2.85 -1.63
CA LYS A 8 -17.75 4.10 -2.28
C LYS A 8 -18.59 5.34 -1.94
N ALA A 9 -19.51 5.23 -0.98
CA ALA A 9 -20.31 6.35 -0.49
C ALA A 9 -19.41 7.43 0.12
N VAL A 10 -19.75 8.70 -0.10
CA VAL A 10 -19.04 9.82 0.52
C VAL A 10 -19.34 9.81 2.02
N LEU A 11 -18.30 9.71 2.83
CA LEU A 11 -18.43 9.84 4.28
C LEU A 11 -18.64 11.33 4.60
N GLY A 12 -19.73 11.64 5.30
CA GLY A 12 -20.05 13.00 5.74
C GLY A 12 -19.02 13.52 6.76
N ALA A 13 -18.97 14.83 6.94
CA ALA A 13 -18.03 15.49 7.88
C ALA A 13 -18.18 15.04 9.35
N ALA A 14 -19.33 14.44 9.70
CA ALA A 14 -19.63 13.90 11.02
C ALA A 14 -19.12 12.45 11.23
N SER A 15 -18.74 11.74 10.16
CA SER A 15 -17.99 10.49 10.29
C SER A 15 -16.57 10.90 10.67
N GLU A 16 -16.17 10.55 11.88
CA GLU A 16 -14.91 10.97 12.50
C GLU A 16 -13.73 10.80 11.53
N ARG A 17 -12.84 11.81 11.51
CA ARG A 17 -11.65 11.80 10.66
C ARG A 17 -10.86 10.53 10.98
N GLY A 18 -10.79 9.60 10.03
CA GLY A 18 -10.11 8.33 10.23
C GLY A 18 -10.93 7.12 9.81
N VAL A 19 -12.26 7.26 9.70
CA VAL A 19 -13.12 6.13 9.39
C VAL A 19 -13.03 5.72 7.90
N ALA A 20 -12.62 4.48 7.63
CA ALA A 20 -12.49 3.88 6.30
C ALA A 20 -13.78 3.22 5.79
N LEU A 21 -14.70 2.85 6.70
CA LEU A 21 -15.96 2.16 6.39
C LEU A 21 -17.17 2.86 7.01
N CYS A 22 -18.25 3.04 6.25
CA CYS A 22 -19.50 3.54 6.81
C CYS A 22 -20.12 2.53 7.79
N ALA A 23 -20.99 3.00 8.69
CA ALA A 23 -21.68 2.16 9.68
C ALA A 23 -22.36 0.92 9.07
N SER A 24 -23.00 1.07 7.90
CA SER A 24 -23.65 -0.04 7.18
C SER A 24 -22.67 -1.08 6.61
N CYS A 25 -21.44 -0.69 6.28
CA CYS A 25 -20.39 -1.61 5.85
C CYS A 25 -19.70 -2.28 7.04
N ARG A 26 -19.65 -1.61 8.20
CA ARG A 26 -19.12 -2.15 9.45
C ARG A 26 -20.04 -3.24 10.02
N CYS A 27 -21.33 -2.94 10.20
CA CYS A 27 -22.29 -3.87 10.78
C CYS A 27 -22.66 -5.06 9.86
N GLY A 28 -22.50 -4.90 8.54
CA GLY A 28 -22.87 -5.92 7.55
C GLY A 28 -21.81 -6.98 7.28
N GLY A 29 -20.75 -7.11 8.09
CA GLY A 29 -19.69 -8.11 7.92
C GLY A 29 -18.72 -7.87 6.76
N ARG A 30 -19.01 -6.90 5.87
CA ARG A 30 -18.17 -6.52 4.71
C ARG A 30 -16.80 -5.95 5.09
N ALA A 31 -16.59 -5.56 6.35
CA ALA A 31 -15.29 -5.10 6.83
C ALA A 31 -14.20 -6.17 6.64
N ARG A 32 -14.52 -7.45 6.91
CA ARG A 32 -13.56 -8.54 6.76
C ARG A 32 -13.12 -8.75 5.32
N GLU A 33 -14.07 -8.73 4.39
CA GLU A 33 -13.80 -8.87 2.95
C GLU A 33 -12.92 -7.73 2.44
N VAL A 34 -13.21 -6.49 2.86
CA VAL A 34 -12.40 -5.32 2.48
C VAL A 34 -10.98 -5.44 3.03
N VAL A 35 -10.81 -5.82 4.31
CA VAL A 35 -9.48 -6.00 4.92
C VAL A 35 -8.70 -7.10 4.21
N LEU A 36 -9.31 -8.25 3.93
CA LEU A 36 -8.65 -9.34 3.20
C LEU A 36 -8.22 -8.89 1.81
N ALA A 37 -9.08 -8.20 1.06
CA ALA A 37 -8.75 -7.68 -0.26
C ALA A 37 -7.58 -6.67 -0.22
N GLN A 38 -7.54 -5.78 0.78
CA GLN A 38 -6.42 -4.85 0.96
C GLN A 38 -5.13 -5.59 1.36
N ALA A 39 -5.20 -6.58 2.25
CA ALA A 39 -4.05 -7.37 2.66
C ALA A 39 -3.45 -8.18 1.49
N HIS A 40 -4.29 -8.74 0.62
CA HIS A 40 -3.82 -9.38 -0.61
C HIS A 40 -3.12 -8.40 -1.55
N GLY A 41 -3.70 -7.20 -1.76
CA GLY A 41 -3.05 -6.17 -2.57
C GLY A 41 -1.72 -5.67 -1.99
N LEU A 42 -1.61 -5.59 -0.65
CA LEU A 42 -0.35 -5.26 0.01
C LEU A 42 0.72 -6.33 -0.24
N ARG A 43 0.35 -7.61 -0.07
CA ARG A 43 1.25 -8.74 -0.32
C ARG A 43 1.79 -8.74 -1.76
N ASP A 44 0.95 -8.45 -2.75
CA ASP A 44 1.38 -8.40 -4.16
C ASP A 44 2.41 -7.26 -4.38
N LEU A 45 2.24 -6.11 -3.71
CA LEU A 45 3.20 -5.01 -3.77
C LEU A 45 4.52 -5.32 -3.03
N GLU A 46 4.46 -6.03 -1.91
CA GLU A 46 5.64 -6.50 -1.18
C GLU A 46 6.46 -7.51 -2.00
N GLU A 47 5.77 -8.40 -2.73
CA GLU A 47 6.40 -9.35 -3.64
C GLU A 47 7.10 -8.63 -4.80
N GLU A 48 6.44 -7.66 -5.43
CA GLU A 48 7.04 -6.81 -6.47
C GLU A 48 8.25 -6.02 -5.93
N ALA A 49 8.15 -5.46 -4.72
CA ALA A 49 9.25 -4.75 -4.08
C ALA A 49 10.46 -5.66 -3.83
N THR A 50 10.22 -6.88 -3.36
CA THR A 50 11.27 -7.88 -3.10
C THR A 50 11.97 -8.32 -4.40
N GLU A 51 11.20 -8.48 -5.48
CA GLU A 51 11.75 -8.81 -6.79
C GLU A 51 12.65 -7.69 -7.33
N LEU A 52 12.16 -6.44 -7.31
CA LEU A 52 12.91 -5.27 -7.76
C LEU A 52 14.17 -5.02 -6.91
N PHE A 53 14.09 -5.26 -5.60
CA PHE A 53 15.24 -5.19 -4.71
C PHE A 53 16.31 -6.21 -5.11
N SER A 54 15.90 -7.46 -5.34
CA SER A 54 16.80 -8.53 -5.80
C SER A 54 17.45 -8.21 -7.16
N GLN A 55 16.73 -7.56 -8.07
CA GLN A 55 17.28 -7.06 -9.33
C GLN A 55 18.36 -5.98 -9.10
N CYS A 56 18.13 -5.03 -8.19
CA CYS A 56 19.11 -3.99 -7.86
C CYS A 56 20.39 -4.59 -7.24
N VAL A 57 20.25 -5.53 -6.29
CA VAL A 57 21.39 -6.21 -5.65
C VAL A 57 22.21 -7.00 -6.67
N ARG A 58 21.58 -7.64 -7.66
CA ARG A 58 22.29 -8.30 -8.76
C ARG A 58 23.05 -7.32 -9.66
N CYS A 59 22.52 -6.11 -9.85
CA CYS A 59 23.13 -5.08 -10.70
C CYS A 59 24.33 -4.41 -10.03
N GLU A 60 24.22 -4.05 -8.75
CA GLU A 60 25.27 -3.31 -8.02
C GLU A 60 26.22 -4.22 -7.24
N GLY A 61 25.86 -5.49 -7.05
CA GLY A 61 26.61 -6.48 -6.32
C GLY A 61 26.20 -6.61 -4.84
N PRO A 62 26.66 -7.67 -4.15
CA PRO A 62 26.24 -8.00 -2.79
C PRO A 62 26.64 -6.97 -1.72
N GLY A 63 27.58 -6.05 -2.03
CA GLY A 63 27.94 -4.92 -1.16
C GLY A 63 26.94 -3.76 -1.18
N ALA A 64 25.93 -3.80 -2.08
CA ALA A 64 24.93 -2.76 -2.23
C ALA A 64 23.72 -2.91 -1.29
N GLY A 65 23.75 -3.88 -0.37
CA GLY A 65 22.66 -4.14 0.59
C GLY A 65 22.18 -2.89 1.32
N ASP A 66 23.10 -1.96 1.63
CA ASP A 66 22.81 -0.70 2.31
C ASP A 66 22.67 0.51 1.36
N LEU A 67 22.98 0.35 0.07
CA LEU A 67 23.20 1.45 -0.88
C LEU A 67 22.37 1.37 -2.17
N HIS A 68 21.53 0.34 -2.37
CA HIS A 68 20.68 0.30 -3.58
C HIS A 68 19.79 1.55 -3.72
N ALA A 69 19.45 2.19 -2.60
CA ALA A 69 18.70 3.44 -2.55
C ALA A 69 19.44 4.62 -3.21
N ALA A 70 20.77 4.55 -3.32
CA ALA A 70 21.63 5.59 -3.90
C ALA A 70 21.76 5.50 -5.43
N CYS A 71 21.21 4.48 -6.09
CA CYS A 71 21.19 4.39 -7.54
C CYS A 71 20.41 5.56 -8.16
N VAL A 72 21.07 6.38 -8.99
CA VAL A 72 20.50 7.56 -9.68
C VAL A 72 20.52 7.44 -11.21
N ASN A 73 20.72 6.23 -11.73
CA ASN A 73 20.73 6.02 -13.18
C ASN A 73 19.33 6.24 -13.78
N ALA A 74 19.14 7.40 -14.42
CA ALA A 74 17.87 7.79 -15.03
C ALA A 74 17.45 6.87 -16.19
N ASP A 75 18.40 6.19 -16.84
CA ASP A 75 18.10 5.25 -17.92
C ASP A 75 17.70 3.85 -17.40
N CYS A 76 17.75 3.63 -16.08
CA CYS A 76 17.38 2.35 -15.49
C CYS A 76 15.84 2.23 -15.35
N PRO A 77 15.18 1.28 -16.03
CA PRO A 77 13.73 1.10 -15.91
C PRO A 77 13.29 0.63 -14.52
N VAL A 78 14.19 -0.01 -13.76
CA VAL A 78 13.93 -0.48 -12.38
C VAL A 78 13.84 0.68 -11.39
N LEU A 79 14.58 1.79 -11.63
CA LEU A 79 14.60 2.94 -10.74
C LEU A 79 13.19 3.54 -10.54
N PHE A 80 12.49 3.81 -11.64
CA PHE A 80 11.14 4.39 -11.58
C PHE A 80 10.11 3.40 -11.03
N ARG A 81 10.21 2.12 -11.37
CA ARG A 81 9.32 1.09 -10.83
C ARG A 81 9.47 0.98 -9.32
N ARG A 82 10.69 0.99 -8.80
CA ARG A 82 10.97 0.94 -7.36
C ARG A 82 10.36 2.13 -6.62
N LEU A 83 10.53 3.35 -7.15
CA LEU A 83 9.92 4.56 -6.58
C LEU A 83 8.39 4.47 -6.58
N GLN A 84 7.81 3.97 -7.67
CA GLN A 84 6.38 3.79 -7.79
C GLN A 84 5.84 2.76 -6.80
N VAL A 85 6.50 1.60 -6.67
CA VAL A 85 6.10 0.54 -5.75
C VAL A 85 6.25 0.99 -4.30
N ALA A 86 7.34 1.69 -3.95
CA ALA A 86 7.52 2.25 -2.61
C ALA A 86 6.40 3.25 -2.25
N GLN A 87 6.00 4.10 -3.19
CA GLN A 87 4.88 5.02 -2.96
C GLN A 87 3.55 4.27 -2.82
N LYS A 88 3.30 3.25 -3.64
CA LYS A 88 2.09 2.41 -3.55
C LYS A 88 2.03 1.64 -2.23
N LEU A 89 3.15 1.08 -1.78
CA LEU A 89 3.28 0.41 -0.49
C LEU A 89 2.90 1.35 0.65
N ALA A 90 3.51 2.54 0.72
CA ALA A 90 3.22 3.51 1.76
C ALA A 90 1.72 3.90 1.82
N VAL A 91 1.08 4.05 0.67
CA VAL A 91 -0.36 4.35 0.59
C VAL A 91 -1.21 3.14 1.02
N ALA A 92 -0.83 1.92 0.63
CA ALA A 92 -1.54 0.70 0.99
C ALA A 92 -1.42 0.39 2.50
N GLU A 93 -0.25 0.57 3.09
CA GLU A 93 0.01 0.42 4.53
C GLU A 93 -0.81 1.42 5.36
N ASP A 94 -0.78 2.70 4.99
CA ASP A 94 -1.58 3.75 5.65
C ASP A 94 -3.08 3.45 5.57
N LEU A 95 -3.55 2.91 4.44
CA LEU A 95 -4.94 2.51 4.28
C LEU A 95 -5.31 1.30 5.16
N LEU A 96 -4.44 0.29 5.22
CA LEU A 96 -4.65 -0.90 6.05
C LEU A 96 -4.62 -0.55 7.54
N GLN A 97 -3.72 0.35 7.95
CA GLN A 97 -3.64 0.85 9.32
C GLN A 97 -4.91 1.60 9.73
N LYS A 98 -5.53 2.38 8.82
CA LYS A 98 -6.82 3.01 9.08
C LYS A 98 -7.94 1.99 9.27
N LEU A 99 -7.99 0.99 8.39
CA LEU A 99 -8.94 -0.12 8.49
C LEU A 99 -8.79 -0.93 9.79
N SER A 100 -7.56 -1.12 10.28
CA SER A 100 -7.29 -1.88 11.51
C SER A 100 -7.65 -1.12 12.80
N LEU A 101 -7.97 0.18 12.73
CA LEU A 101 -8.42 0.99 13.87
C LEU A 101 -9.95 1.13 13.92
N ASP A 102 -10.66 0.58 12.93
CA ASP A 102 -12.09 0.82 12.66
C ASP A 102 -13.01 -0.38 12.92
N TRP A 103 -12.52 -1.48 13.49
CA TRP A 103 -13.35 -2.64 13.84
C TRP A 103 -13.99 -2.50 15.21
#